data_AF-A0A562QUP9-F1
#
_entry.id   AF-A0A562QUP9-F1
#
_cell.length_a   1.000
_cell.length_b   1.000
_cell.length_c   1.000
_cell.angle_alpha   90.00
_cell.angle_beta   90.00
_cell.angle_gamma   90.00
#
_symmetry.space_group_name_H-M   'P 1'
#
loop_
_entity.id
_entity.type
_entity.pdbx_description
1 polymer ?
#
loop_
_entity_poly.entity_id
_entity_poly.type
_entity_poly.pdbx_seq_one_letter_code
_entity_poly.pdbx_strand_id
1 'polypeptide(L)'
;MAGHRYRRRYHKHIDIGHERARQHIEDAKRLTAELGGTDQDVKEYFFSLSPRSLTVILDAYEQQYGSGPRAYAQSTIAKWKTGAVHMSGTVAERLFRLLPPRMPLQEKYKLIENLWTHVGPKSRKVLKVGLNGDIQQIIDVIRGHMNDVVVRYAIPTSLEKRFEWLCAGDSRAKQDFLNHFLEHEKTFVVEGARRRIPVLLEHLRSSTGANTHRAAEVLKIGNHELEVTLDPSATGVCLEEPYVERSWSTRTSTEETSYWWVLWVLGAIVVLYALSHR
;
A
#
# COMPACT_ATOMS: atom_id res chain seq x y z
N MET A 1 16.00 -51.54 -53.47
CA MET A 1 14.96 -51.32 -52.44
C MET A 1 15.42 -50.18 -51.53
N ALA A 2 14.82 -48.99 -51.64
CA ALA A 2 15.11 -47.84 -50.79
C ALA A 2 13.85 -47.49 -50.00
N GLY A 3 13.91 -47.64 -48.67
CA GLY A 3 12.78 -47.37 -47.77
C GLY A 3 12.73 -45.90 -47.38
N HIS A 4 11.65 -45.21 -47.79
CA HIS A 4 11.36 -43.86 -47.35
C HIS A 4 10.92 -43.83 -45.88
N ARG A 5 11.74 -43.23 -45.01
CA ARG A 5 11.36 -42.88 -43.64
C ARG A 5 10.56 -41.58 -43.62
N TYR A 6 9.26 -41.67 -43.36
CA TYR A 6 8.41 -40.51 -43.07
C TYR A 6 8.76 -39.94 -41.69
N ARG A 7 9.39 -38.76 -41.66
CA ARG A 7 9.54 -37.94 -40.45
C ARG A 7 8.20 -37.24 -40.16
N ARG A 8 7.46 -37.75 -39.16
CA ARG A 8 6.31 -37.03 -38.57
C ARG A 8 6.83 -35.76 -37.86
N ARG A 9 6.53 -34.58 -38.43
CA ARG A 9 6.65 -33.29 -37.73
C ARG A 9 5.51 -33.19 -36.72
N TYR A 10 5.85 -33.26 -35.44
CA TYR A 10 4.96 -32.82 -34.37
C TYR A 10 4.79 -31.30 -34.49
N HIS A 11 3.61 -30.85 -34.96
CA HIS A 11 3.19 -29.46 -34.80
C HIS A 11 2.85 -29.25 -33.33
N LYS A 12 3.71 -28.52 -32.63
CA LYS A 12 3.47 -28.05 -31.26
C LYS A 12 2.31 -27.06 -31.34
N HIS A 13 1.11 -27.51 -30.95
CA HIS A 13 -0.06 -26.66 -30.84
C HIS A 13 0.20 -25.63 -29.73
N ILE A 14 0.66 -24.45 -30.12
CA ILE A 14 0.80 -23.32 -29.22
C ILE A 14 -0.62 -22.91 -28.82
N ASP A 15 -0.94 -23.08 -27.54
CA ASP A 15 -2.22 -22.68 -26.98
C ASP A 15 -2.29 -21.14 -26.91
N ILE A 16 -2.93 -20.56 -27.92
CA ILE A 16 -3.15 -19.11 -28.08
C ILE A 16 -3.86 -18.51 -26.85
N GLY A 17 -4.68 -19.30 -26.14
CA GLY A 17 -5.36 -18.88 -24.92
C GLY A 17 -4.38 -18.68 -23.77
N HIS A 18 -3.46 -19.63 -23.60
CA HIS A 18 -2.40 -19.53 -22.59
C HIS A 18 -1.43 -18.36 -22.85
N GLU A 19 -1.09 -18.10 -24.11
CA GLU A 19 -0.22 -16.96 -24.46
C GLU A 19 -0.88 -15.60 -24.16
N ARG A 20 -2.17 -15.44 -24.51
CA ARG A 20 -2.91 -14.21 -24.18
C ARG A 20 -3.06 -14.02 -22.67
N ALA A 21 -3.36 -15.08 -21.93
CA ALA A 21 -3.44 -15.01 -20.47
C ALA A 21 -2.11 -14.57 -19.84
N ARG A 22 -0.97 -15.08 -20.35
CA ARG A 22 0.36 -14.66 -19.90
C ARG A 22 0.65 -13.19 -20.20
N GLN A 23 0.33 -12.73 -21.42
CA GLN A 23 0.48 -11.32 -21.78
C GLN A 23 -0.35 -10.40 -20.88
N HIS A 24 -1.57 -10.78 -20.53
CA HIS A 24 -2.40 -10.00 -19.60
C HIS A 24 -1.79 -9.90 -18.19
N ILE A 25 -1.19 -10.97 -17.68
CA ILE A 25 -0.51 -10.98 -16.38
C ILE A 25 0.74 -10.09 -16.43
N GLU A 26 1.53 -10.18 -17.51
CA GLU A 26 2.74 -9.37 -17.68
C GLU A 26 2.42 -7.88 -17.81
N ASP A 27 1.40 -7.52 -18.60
CA ASP A 27 0.93 -6.13 -18.71
C ASP A 27 0.42 -5.59 -17.38
N ALA A 28 -0.35 -6.39 -16.62
CA ALA A 28 -0.84 -6.00 -15.31
C ALA A 28 0.32 -5.75 -14.34
N LYS A 29 1.33 -6.63 -14.32
CA LYS A 29 2.53 -6.45 -13.48
C LYS A 29 3.31 -5.19 -13.86
N ARG A 30 3.45 -4.90 -15.15
CA ARG A 30 4.11 -3.68 -15.64
C ARG A 30 3.36 -2.44 -15.17
N LEU A 31 2.03 -2.43 -15.33
CA LEU A 31 1.18 -1.32 -14.89
C LEU A 31 1.24 -1.12 -13.38
N THR A 32 1.16 -2.19 -12.58
CA THR A 32 1.30 -2.11 -11.12
C THR A 32 2.66 -1.52 -10.74
N ALA A 33 3.75 -1.91 -11.41
CA ALA A 33 5.08 -1.36 -11.14
C ALA A 33 5.23 0.12 -11.53
N GLU A 34 4.61 0.54 -12.64
CA GLU A 34 4.57 1.95 -13.07
C GLU A 34 3.74 2.81 -12.10
N LEU A 35 2.62 2.27 -11.63
CA LEU A 35 1.71 2.92 -10.68
C LEU A 35 2.16 2.76 -9.21
N GLY A 36 3.37 2.28 -8.95
CA GLY A 36 3.92 2.17 -7.60
C GLY A 36 3.24 1.16 -6.68
N GLY A 37 2.44 0.22 -7.21
CA GLY A 37 1.67 -0.74 -6.42
C GLY A 37 0.23 -0.32 -6.10
N THR A 38 -0.22 0.85 -6.59
CA THR A 38 -1.56 1.41 -6.31
C THR A 38 -2.49 1.38 -7.51
N ASP A 39 -2.42 0.33 -8.32
CA ASP A 39 -3.30 0.20 -9.50
C ASP A 39 -4.79 0.12 -9.10
N GLN A 40 -5.07 -0.40 -7.90
CA GLN A 40 -6.42 -0.44 -7.35
C GLN A 40 -6.97 0.95 -7.06
N ASP A 41 -6.21 1.83 -6.42
CA ASP A 41 -6.63 3.21 -6.14
C ASP A 41 -6.92 4.00 -7.44
N VAL A 42 -6.13 3.76 -8.49
CA VAL A 42 -6.37 4.39 -9.81
C VAL A 42 -7.65 3.88 -10.44
N LYS A 43 -7.92 2.57 -10.36
CA LYS A 43 -9.17 1.99 -10.85
C LYS A 43 -10.35 2.58 -10.11
N GLU A 44 -10.28 2.69 -8.79
CA GLU A 44 -11.33 3.27 -7.98
C GLU A 44 -11.61 4.73 -8.36
N TYR A 45 -10.56 5.53 -8.53
CA TYR A 45 -10.70 6.89 -9.05
C TYR A 45 -11.31 6.92 -10.45
N PHE A 46 -10.81 6.10 -11.38
CA PHE A 46 -11.34 6.04 -12.75
C PHE A 46 -12.83 5.69 -12.78
N PHE A 47 -13.26 4.73 -11.95
CA PHE A 47 -14.67 4.31 -11.89
C PHE A 47 -15.57 5.21 -11.05
N SER A 48 -14.99 6.15 -10.28
CA SER A 48 -15.73 7.19 -9.56
C SER A 48 -16.00 8.44 -10.41
N LEU A 49 -15.34 8.57 -11.56
CA LEU A 49 -15.52 9.70 -12.48
C LEU A 49 -16.99 9.89 -12.87
N SER A 50 -17.42 11.15 -12.90
CA SER A 50 -18.72 11.53 -13.44
C SER A 50 -18.82 11.16 -14.93
N PRO A 51 -20.03 10.95 -15.48
CA PRO A 51 -20.20 10.69 -16.91
C PRO A 51 -19.56 11.76 -17.82
N ARG A 52 -19.58 13.03 -17.38
CA ARG A 52 -18.93 14.14 -18.11
C ARG A 52 -17.41 13.99 -18.10
N SER A 53 -16.82 13.78 -16.93
CA SER A 53 -15.36 13.58 -16.79
C SER A 53 -14.88 12.35 -17.56
N LEU A 54 -15.64 11.26 -17.51
CA LEU A 54 -15.36 10.04 -18.24
C LEU A 54 -15.42 10.26 -19.76
N THR A 55 -16.37 11.06 -20.25
CA THR A 55 -16.46 11.42 -21.67
C THR A 55 -15.20 12.16 -22.13
N VAL A 56 -14.70 13.12 -21.35
CA VAL A 56 -13.45 13.85 -21.66
C VAL A 56 -12.25 12.89 -21.75
N ILE A 57 -12.19 11.87 -20.90
CA ILE A 57 -11.15 10.83 -20.98
C ILE A 57 -11.32 9.98 -22.24
N LEU A 58 -12.54 9.56 -22.56
CA LEU A 58 -12.82 8.77 -23.76
C LEU A 58 -12.56 9.55 -25.06
N ASP A 59 -12.81 10.86 -25.08
CA ASP A 59 -12.47 11.74 -26.21
C ASP A 59 -10.95 11.79 -26.44
N ALA A 60 -10.18 11.95 -25.36
CA ALA A 60 -8.72 11.90 -25.45
C ALA A 60 -8.20 10.51 -25.85
N TYR A 61 -8.88 9.45 -25.40
CA TYR A 61 -8.58 8.07 -25.74
C TYR A 61 -8.84 7.78 -27.22
N GLU A 62 -9.94 8.29 -27.78
CA GLU A 62 -10.23 8.22 -29.21
C GLU A 62 -9.20 8.99 -30.04
N GLN A 63 -8.81 10.19 -29.61
CA GLN A 63 -7.80 10.99 -30.31
C GLN A 63 -6.45 10.26 -30.40
N GLN A 64 -6.06 9.53 -29.36
CA GLN A 64 -4.76 8.82 -29.33
C GLN A 64 -4.79 7.42 -29.93
N TYR A 65 -5.92 6.71 -29.84
CA TYR A 65 -5.97 5.27 -30.17
C TYR A 65 -7.07 4.90 -31.19
N GLY A 66 -7.92 5.83 -31.59
CA GLY A 66 -8.96 5.66 -32.59
C GLY A 66 -10.35 5.33 -32.04
N SER A 67 -11.34 5.37 -32.92
CA SER A 67 -12.76 5.20 -32.60
C SER A 67 -13.12 3.79 -32.13
N GLY A 68 -12.47 2.75 -32.67
CA GLY A 68 -12.67 1.36 -32.27
C GLY A 68 -12.38 1.12 -30.78
N PRO A 69 -11.17 1.44 -30.27
CA PRO A 69 -10.87 1.36 -28.86
C PRO A 69 -11.83 2.16 -27.97
N ARG A 70 -12.23 3.36 -28.39
CA ARG A 70 -13.21 4.17 -27.65
C ARG A 70 -14.57 3.47 -27.53
N ALA A 71 -15.12 2.98 -28.64
CA ALA A 71 -16.40 2.27 -28.65
C ALA A 71 -16.38 1.01 -27.76
N TYR A 72 -15.26 0.27 -27.80
CA TYR A 72 -15.05 -0.87 -26.92
C TYR A 72 -14.99 -0.46 -25.44
N ALA A 73 -14.22 0.57 -25.09
CA ALA A 73 -14.13 1.06 -23.71
C ALA A 73 -15.50 1.55 -23.22
N GLN A 74 -16.19 2.37 -24.00
CA GLN A 74 -17.50 2.93 -23.65
C GLN A 74 -18.55 1.84 -23.35
N SER A 75 -18.59 0.77 -24.16
CA SER A 75 -19.52 -0.35 -23.95
C SER A 75 -19.11 -1.30 -22.83
N THR A 76 -17.84 -1.28 -22.40
CA THR A 76 -17.29 -2.25 -21.43
C THR A 76 -17.06 -1.67 -20.04
N ILE A 77 -16.96 -0.34 -19.88
CA ILE A 77 -16.71 0.33 -18.57
C ILE A 77 -17.67 -0.14 -17.47
N ALA A 78 -18.97 -0.27 -17.75
CA ALA A 78 -19.93 -0.75 -16.77
C ALA A 78 -19.62 -2.19 -16.30
N LYS A 79 -19.17 -3.06 -17.23
CA LYS A 79 -18.79 -4.45 -16.94
C LYS A 79 -17.47 -4.53 -16.18
N TRP A 80 -16.53 -3.63 -16.47
CA TRP A 80 -15.29 -3.52 -15.69
C TRP A 80 -15.57 -3.06 -14.27
N LYS A 81 -16.46 -2.07 -14.09
CA LYS A 81 -16.85 -1.54 -12.78
C LYS A 81 -17.53 -2.59 -11.91
N THR A 82 -18.34 -3.48 -12.48
CA THR A 82 -18.99 -4.58 -11.73
C THR A 82 -18.13 -5.83 -11.58
N GLY A 83 -16.94 -5.87 -12.20
CA GLY A 83 -16.09 -7.06 -12.23
C GLY A 83 -16.60 -8.19 -13.13
N ALA A 84 -17.67 -7.98 -13.90
CA ALA A 84 -18.19 -8.96 -14.85
C ALA A 84 -17.20 -9.30 -15.98
N VAL A 85 -16.32 -8.34 -16.30
CA VAL A 85 -15.19 -8.52 -17.23
C VAL A 85 -13.96 -7.86 -16.61
N HIS A 86 -12.78 -8.45 -16.80
CA HIS A 86 -11.52 -7.81 -16.41
C HIS A 86 -10.99 -6.89 -17.52
N MET A 87 -10.52 -5.71 -17.13
CA MET A 87 -9.82 -4.81 -18.04
C MET A 87 -8.43 -5.38 -18.35
N SER A 88 -8.07 -5.47 -19.64
CA SER A 88 -6.72 -5.90 -20.02
C SER A 88 -5.69 -4.85 -19.58
N GLY A 89 -4.49 -5.30 -19.22
CA GLY A 89 -3.41 -4.39 -18.79
C GLY A 89 -3.07 -3.34 -19.84
N THR A 90 -3.04 -3.70 -21.13
CA THR A 90 -2.88 -2.74 -22.23
C THR A 90 -3.97 -1.65 -22.25
N VAL A 91 -5.25 -2.01 -22.06
CA VAL A 91 -6.34 -1.02 -22.06
C VAL A 91 -6.27 -0.14 -20.82
N ALA A 92 -5.97 -0.74 -19.66
CA ALA A 92 -5.79 -0.03 -18.40
C ALA A 92 -4.64 0.98 -18.49
N GLU A 93 -3.48 0.57 -19.00
CA GLU A 93 -2.31 1.42 -19.19
C GLU A 93 -2.68 2.67 -20.03
N ARG A 94 -3.33 2.46 -21.18
CA ARG A 94 -3.70 3.57 -22.07
C ARG A 94 -4.72 4.52 -21.45
N LEU A 95 -5.75 3.99 -20.78
CA LEU A 95 -6.77 4.82 -20.13
C LEU A 95 -6.19 5.57 -18.93
N PHE A 96 -5.38 4.92 -18.10
CA PHE A 96 -4.85 5.51 -16.88
C PHE A 96 -3.80 6.58 -17.16
N ARG A 97 -3.03 6.44 -18.25
CA ARG A 97 -2.10 7.49 -18.72
C ARG A 97 -2.79 8.82 -19.05
N LEU A 98 -4.09 8.80 -19.34
CA LEU A 98 -4.86 10.01 -19.66
C LEU A 98 -5.40 10.75 -18.43
N LEU A 99 -5.34 10.13 -17.26
CA LEU A 99 -5.90 10.68 -16.02
C LEU A 99 -5.09 11.86 -15.46
N PRO A 100 -3.75 11.80 -15.32
CA PRO A 100 -3.02 12.80 -14.56
C PRO A 100 -3.24 14.25 -15.01
N PRO A 101 -3.27 14.60 -16.32
CA PRO A 101 -3.52 15.98 -16.75
C PRO A 101 -4.93 16.50 -16.45
N ARG A 102 -5.90 15.59 -16.23
CA ARG A 102 -7.33 15.91 -16.04
C ARG A 102 -7.81 15.67 -14.62
N MET A 103 -6.93 15.18 -13.76
CA MET A 103 -7.23 14.88 -12.38
C MET A 103 -7.17 16.15 -11.54
N PRO A 104 -8.20 16.44 -10.72
CA PRO A 104 -8.15 17.54 -9.75
C PRO A 104 -6.97 17.37 -8.80
N LEU A 105 -6.36 18.49 -8.40
CA LEU A 105 -5.20 18.50 -7.52
C LEU A 105 -5.43 17.72 -6.21
N GLN A 106 -6.62 17.86 -5.62
CA GLN A 106 -7.00 17.14 -4.39
C GLN A 106 -7.00 15.62 -4.56
N GLU A 107 -7.43 15.11 -5.71
CA GLU A 107 -7.43 13.67 -6.00
C GLU A 107 -6.01 13.15 -6.23
N LYS A 108 -5.15 13.97 -6.83
CA LYS A 108 -3.71 13.65 -6.93
C LYS A 108 -3.08 13.50 -5.55
N TYR A 109 -3.37 14.41 -4.62
CA TYR A 109 -2.88 14.32 -3.23
C TYR A 109 -3.36 13.04 -2.54
N LYS A 110 -4.66 12.72 -2.64
CA LYS A 110 -5.22 11.50 -2.05
C LYS A 110 -4.52 10.23 -2.57
N LEU A 111 -4.22 10.16 -3.87
CA LEU A 111 -3.50 9.02 -4.44
C LEU A 111 -2.05 8.90 -3.93
N ILE A 112 -1.40 10.02 -3.60
CA ILE A 112 -0.05 10.03 -3.01
C ILE A 112 -0.09 9.57 -1.56
N GLU A 113 -1.03 10.07 -0.77
CA GLU A 113 -1.22 9.68 0.64
C GLU A 113 -1.50 8.18 0.78
N ASN A 114 -2.39 7.66 -0.06
CA ASN A 114 -2.67 6.22 -0.10
C ASN A 114 -1.40 5.44 -0.44
N LEU A 115 -0.65 5.85 -1.47
CA LEU A 115 0.58 5.15 -1.83
C LEU A 115 1.60 5.17 -0.69
N TRP A 116 1.80 6.30 -0.02
CA TRP A 116 2.71 6.39 1.12
C TRP A 116 2.34 5.42 2.24
N THR A 117 1.05 5.27 2.54
CA THR A 117 0.58 4.30 3.54
C THR A 117 1.02 2.87 3.20
N HIS A 118 1.12 2.53 1.90
CA HIS A 118 1.50 1.21 1.45
C HIS A 118 3.02 1.01 1.33
N VAL A 119 3.75 2.00 0.79
CA VAL A 119 5.17 1.84 0.40
C VAL A 119 6.13 2.76 1.15
N GLY A 120 5.62 3.65 1.99
CA GLY A 120 6.42 4.57 2.79
C GLY A 120 7.32 3.81 3.78
N PRO A 121 8.50 4.37 4.10
CA PRO A 121 9.40 3.80 5.10
C PRO A 121 8.69 3.70 6.45
N LYS A 122 9.06 2.66 7.21
CA LYS A 122 8.54 2.43 8.56
C LYS A 122 9.62 2.77 9.57
N SER A 123 9.27 3.50 10.62
CA SER A 123 10.14 3.64 11.81
C SER A 123 9.31 3.50 13.06
N ARG A 124 9.93 2.99 14.12
CA ARG A 124 9.33 2.96 15.45
C ARG A 124 10.29 3.58 16.45
N LYS A 125 9.81 4.48 17.29
CA LYS A 125 10.56 5.11 18.39
C LYS A 125 9.73 5.19 19.64
N VAL A 126 10.39 5.28 20.79
CA VAL A 126 9.73 5.50 22.08
C VAL A 126 10.18 6.85 22.63
N LEU A 127 9.24 7.71 22.98
CA LEU A 127 9.51 8.96 23.69
C LEU A 127 9.07 8.78 25.14
N LYS A 128 10.02 8.69 26.06
CA LYS A 128 9.73 8.67 27.50
C LYS A 128 9.58 10.08 28.03
N VAL A 129 8.50 10.31 28.76
CA VAL A 129 8.12 11.62 29.30
C VAL A 129 7.82 11.47 30.79
N GLY A 130 8.54 12.21 31.63
CA GLY A 130 8.25 12.32 33.06
C GLY A 130 6.97 13.12 33.32
N LEU A 131 6.32 12.89 34.47
CA LEU A 131 5.07 13.59 34.84
C LEU A 131 5.22 15.12 34.95
N ASN A 132 6.43 15.61 35.19
CA ASN A 132 6.78 17.04 35.22
C ASN A 132 7.28 17.56 33.86
N GLY A 133 7.18 16.75 32.81
CA GLY A 133 7.62 17.11 31.46
C GLY A 133 6.90 18.35 30.95
N ASP A 134 7.66 19.27 30.37
CA ASP A 134 7.13 20.43 29.69
C ASP A 134 6.52 20.02 28.34
N ILE A 135 5.26 20.40 28.11
CA ILE A 135 4.54 20.10 26.87
C ILE A 135 5.28 20.68 25.67
N GLN A 136 5.85 21.88 25.79
CA GLN A 136 6.54 22.52 24.68
C GLN A 136 7.82 21.76 24.33
N GLN A 137 8.60 21.36 25.34
CA GLN A 137 9.76 20.48 25.16
C GLN A 137 9.40 19.12 24.50
N ILE A 138 8.30 18.50 24.89
CA ILE A 138 7.82 17.24 24.27
C ILE A 138 7.53 17.46 22.79
N ILE A 139 6.79 18.52 22.45
CA ILE A 139 6.46 18.85 21.06
C ILE A 139 7.72 19.16 20.24
N ASP A 140 8.70 19.84 20.83
CA ASP A 140 9.95 20.17 20.13
C ASP A 140 10.83 18.93 19.88
N VAL A 141 10.85 17.96 20.81
CA VAL A 141 11.52 16.65 20.58
C VAL A 141 10.81 15.85 19.48
N ILE A 142 9.48 15.82 19.48
CA ILE A 142 8.70 15.18 18.42
C ILE A 142 9.01 15.84 17.07
N ARG A 143 9.00 17.18 16.99
CA ARG A 143 9.32 17.92 15.76
C ARG A 143 10.74 17.66 15.28
N GLY A 144 11.72 17.64 16.20
CA GLY A 144 13.12 17.34 15.90
C GLY A 144 13.29 15.96 15.29
N HIS A 145 12.68 14.94 15.92
CA HIS A 145 12.70 13.58 15.39
C HIS A 145 12.07 13.48 14.00
N MET A 146 10.93 14.15 13.79
CA MET A 146 10.26 14.19 12.48
C MET A 146 11.14 14.82 11.41
N ASN A 147 11.81 15.93 11.70
CA ASN A 147 12.72 16.55 10.74
C ASN A 147 13.88 15.62 10.37
N ASP A 148 14.45 14.89 11.34
CA ASP A 148 15.52 13.94 11.05
C ASP A 148 15.05 12.74 10.23
N VAL A 149 13.87 12.18 10.53
CA VAL A 149 13.33 11.03 9.78
C VAL A 149 12.88 11.47 8.39
N VAL A 150 12.06 12.50 8.29
CA VAL A 150 11.41 12.90 7.04
C VAL A 150 12.39 13.54 6.04
N VAL A 151 13.44 14.23 6.50
CA VAL A 151 14.43 14.87 5.60
C VAL A 151 15.56 13.92 5.20
N ARG A 152 15.95 12.96 6.05
CA ARG A 152 17.10 12.07 5.75
C ARG A 152 16.73 10.86 4.89
N TYR A 153 15.46 10.49 4.76
CA TYR A 153 15.05 9.36 3.92
C TYR A 153 14.83 9.78 2.45
N ALA A 154 15.51 9.09 1.54
CA ALA A 154 15.23 9.16 0.12
C ALA A 154 13.82 8.63 -0.16
N ILE A 155 13.07 9.33 -1.02
CA ILE A 155 11.75 8.90 -1.49
C ILE A 155 11.89 7.48 -2.09
N PRO A 156 11.09 6.49 -1.65
CA PRO A 156 11.12 5.17 -2.24
C PRO A 156 10.89 5.24 -3.76
N THR A 157 11.61 4.43 -4.54
CA THR A 157 11.53 4.45 -6.01
C THR A 157 10.11 4.20 -6.53
N SER A 158 9.28 3.45 -5.80
CA SER A 158 7.86 3.24 -6.12
C SER A 158 7.04 4.53 -5.99
N LEU A 159 7.32 5.34 -4.97
CA LEU A 159 6.69 6.63 -4.74
C LEU A 159 7.15 7.64 -5.80
N GLU A 160 8.43 7.63 -6.17
CA GLU A 160 8.97 8.48 -7.23
C GLU A 160 8.29 8.23 -8.59
N LYS A 161 8.18 6.96 -9.02
CA LYS A 161 7.48 6.61 -10.27
C LYS A 161 6.04 7.09 -10.28
N ARG A 162 5.35 7.00 -9.14
CA ARG A 162 3.98 7.50 -9.01
C ARG A 162 3.92 9.02 -9.13
N PHE A 163 4.84 9.74 -8.50
CA PHE A 163 4.93 11.20 -8.65
C PHE A 163 5.17 11.57 -10.11
N GLU A 164 6.09 10.91 -10.79
CA GLU A 164 6.36 11.14 -12.21
C GLU A 164 5.11 10.94 -13.08
N TRP A 165 4.40 9.83 -12.84
CA TRP A 165 3.12 9.56 -13.50
C TRP A 165 2.05 10.63 -13.19
N LEU A 166 1.83 11.00 -11.92
CA LEU A 166 0.83 12.00 -11.50
C LEU A 166 1.13 13.41 -12.01
N CYS A 167 2.41 13.74 -12.14
CA CYS A 167 2.86 15.02 -12.65
C CYS A 167 2.89 15.07 -14.18
N ALA A 168 2.73 13.93 -14.85
CA ALA A 168 2.86 13.82 -16.30
C ALA A 168 4.16 14.46 -16.83
N GLY A 169 5.25 14.37 -16.05
CA GLY A 169 6.55 14.99 -16.38
C GLY A 169 6.74 16.45 -15.94
N ASP A 170 5.76 17.09 -15.29
CA ASP A 170 5.93 18.44 -14.73
C ASP A 170 6.78 18.40 -13.46
N SER A 171 8.01 18.91 -13.56
CA SER A 171 8.97 18.95 -12.45
C SER A 171 8.53 19.89 -11.32
N ARG A 172 7.80 20.95 -11.62
CA ARG A 172 7.30 21.89 -10.61
C ARG A 172 6.17 21.25 -9.82
N ALA A 173 5.22 20.62 -10.52
CA ALA A 173 4.19 19.83 -9.87
C ALA A 173 4.80 18.73 -8.98
N LYS A 174 5.85 18.03 -9.44
CA LYS A 174 6.58 17.04 -8.63
C LYS A 174 7.09 17.66 -7.32
N GLN A 175 7.75 18.81 -7.39
CA GLN A 175 8.25 19.49 -6.20
C GLN A 175 7.12 19.96 -5.27
N ASP A 176 6.04 20.51 -5.82
CA ASP A 176 4.90 20.98 -5.05
C ASP A 176 4.22 19.82 -4.30
N PHE A 177 4.08 18.66 -4.95
CA PHE A 177 3.57 17.45 -4.32
C PHE A 177 4.46 16.95 -3.19
N LEU A 178 5.78 16.93 -3.39
CA LEU A 178 6.72 16.54 -2.34
C LEU A 178 6.63 17.50 -1.15
N ASN A 179 6.65 18.80 -1.40
CA ASN A 179 6.56 19.79 -0.34
C ASN A 179 5.24 19.67 0.42
N HIS A 180 4.13 19.56 -0.28
CA HIS A 180 2.81 19.38 0.32
C HIS A 180 2.77 18.14 1.22
N PHE A 181 3.30 17.02 0.72
CA PHE A 181 3.34 15.77 1.46
C PHE A 181 4.19 15.88 2.75
N LEU A 182 5.40 16.42 2.63
CA LEU A 182 6.29 16.61 3.79
C LEU A 182 5.67 17.55 4.84
N GLU A 183 4.97 18.59 4.39
CA GLU A 183 4.30 19.54 5.28
C GLU A 183 3.07 18.93 5.96
N HIS A 184 2.28 18.15 5.21
CA HIS A 184 1.11 17.46 5.73
C HIS A 184 1.49 16.47 6.83
N GLU A 185 2.53 15.66 6.60
CA GLU A 185 3.08 14.74 7.59
C GLU A 185 3.53 15.49 8.85
N LYS A 186 4.32 16.57 8.72
CA LYS A 186 4.77 17.35 9.88
C LYS A 186 3.60 17.93 10.68
N THR A 187 2.63 18.53 9.98
CA THR A 187 1.50 19.22 10.61
C THR A 187 0.61 18.23 11.36
N PHE A 188 0.25 17.11 10.73
CA PHE A 188 -0.65 16.12 11.33
C PHE A 188 -0.11 15.58 12.65
N VAL A 189 1.20 15.35 12.72
CA VAL A 189 1.89 14.80 13.89
C VAL A 189 1.92 15.77 15.05
N VAL A 190 2.38 16.99 14.77
CA VAL A 190 2.53 18.03 15.78
C VAL A 190 1.16 18.38 16.36
N GLU A 191 0.13 18.48 15.53
CA GLU A 191 -1.23 18.77 15.97
C GLU A 191 -1.88 17.59 16.72
N GLY A 192 -1.65 16.35 16.27
CA GLY A 192 -2.07 15.14 16.99
C GLY A 192 -1.47 15.08 18.40
N ALA A 193 -0.16 15.28 18.51
CA ALA A 193 0.57 15.32 19.77
C ALA A 193 0.07 16.45 20.68
N ARG A 194 -0.08 17.67 20.13
CA ARG A 194 -0.55 18.86 20.87
C ARG A 194 -1.92 18.68 21.51
N ARG A 195 -2.81 17.92 20.87
CA ARG A 195 -4.18 17.71 21.39
C ARG A 195 -4.25 16.63 22.45
N ARG A 196 -3.47 15.56 22.32
CA ARG A 196 -3.67 14.34 23.11
C ARG A 196 -2.73 14.21 24.30
N ILE A 197 -1.47 14.63 24.16
CA ILE A 197 -0.47 14.57 25.24
C ILE A 197 -0.90 15.38 26.48
N PRO A 198 -1.45 16.60 26.37
CA PRO A 198 -1.89 17.35 27.55
C PRO A 198 -3.00 16.62 28.32
N VAL A 199 -3.95 16.01 27.60
CA VAL A 199 -5.07 15.25 28.20
C VAL A 199 -4.54 14.04 28.98
N LEU A 200 -3.54 13.34 28.43
CA LEU A 200 -2.91 12.21 29.11
C LEU A 200 -2.12 12.63 30.36
N LEU A 201 -1.36 13.72 30.26
CA LEU A 201 -0.64 14.29 31.40
C LEU A 201 -1.60 14.72 32.51
N GLU A 202 -2.69 15.39 32.16
CA GLU A 202 -3.72 15.81 33.10
C GLU A 202 -4.38 14.61 33.80
N HIS A 203 -4.73 13.56 33.04
CA HIS A 203 -5.29 12.34 33.60
C HIS A 203 -4.35 11.68 34.63
N LEU A 204 -3.06 11.54 34.31
CA LEU A 204 -2.09 10.92 35.21
C LEU A 204 -1.77 11.78 36.44
N ARG A 205 -1.84 13.11 36.31
CA ARG A 205 -1.64 14.04 37.44
C ARG A 205 -2.86 14.08 38.37
N SER A 206 -4.03 13.69 37.89
CA SER A 206 -5.26 13.65 38.68
C SER A 206 -5.26 12.52 39.72
N SER A 207 -6.09 12.65 40.77
CA SER A 207 -6.27 11.62 41.79
C SER A 207 -6.79 10.29 41.22
N THR A 208 -7.47 10.33 40.07
CA THR A 208 -7.94 9.16 39.31
C THR A 208 -6.78 8.37 38.69
N GLY A 209 -5.65 9.05 38.40
CA GLY A 209 -4.45 8.46 37.83
C GLY A 209 -3.58 7.67 38.81
N ALA A 210 -3.90 7.67 40.11
CA ALA A 210 -3.09 7.04 41.15
C ALA A 210 -2.89 5.52 40.96
N ASN A 211 -3.80 4.85 40.24
CA ASN A 211 -3.70 3.43 39.91
C ASN A 211 -3.17 3.16 38.48
N THR A 212 -2.86 4.22 37.72
CA THR A 212 -2.38 4.11 36.35
C THR A 212 -0.86 4.08 36.34
N HIS A 213 -0.29 2.87 36.37
CA HIS A 213 1.17 2.67 36.41
C HIS A 213 1.89 2.97 35.09
N ARG A 214 1.16 2.98 33.97
CA ARG A 214 1.67 3.32 32.64
C ARG A 214 0.55 3.93 31.81
N ALA A 215 0.80 5.07 31.18
CA ALA A 215 0.04 5.50 30.02
C ALA A 215 1.00 5.63 28.84
N ALA A 216 0.62 5.03 27.73
CA ALA A 216 1.34 5.16 26.48
C ALA A 216 0.37 5.55 25.40
N GLU A 217 0.80 6.47 24.54
CA GLU A 217 0.09 6.81 23.33
C GLU A 217 0.98 6.53 22.12
N VAL A 218 0.43 5.79 21.16
CA VAL A 218 1.10 5.57 19.88
C VAL A 218 0.59 6.62 18.89
N LEU A 219 1.44 7.60 18.59
CA LEU A 219 1.23 8.53 17.51
C LEU A 219 1.63 7.84 16.20
N LYS A 220 0.65 7.58 15.33
CA LYS A 220 0.86 7.01 13.99
C LYS A 220 0.89 8.09 12.92
N ILE A 221 1.86 7.95 12.01
CA ILE A 221 2.31 8.99 11.09
C ILE A 221 2.67 8.33 9.77
N GLY A 222 1.70 8.16 8.88
CA GLY A 222 1.84 7.24 7.75
C GLY A 222 2.28 5.86 8.25
N ASN A 223 3.52 5.50 7.94
CA ASN A 223 4.17 4.24 8.31
C ASN A 223 5.09 4.32 9.55
N HIS A 224 5.19 5.49 10.19
CA HIS A 224 5.99 5.73 11.38
C HIS A 224 5.15 5.68 12.66
N GLU A 225 5.69 5.08 13.70
CA GLU A 225 5.06 4.97 15.02
C GLU A 225 5.95 5.60 16.07
N LEU A 226 5.44 6.62 16.77
CA LEU A 226 6.09 7.20 17.94
C LEU A 226 5.26 6.87 19.18
N GLU A 227 5.80 6.01 20.02
CA GLU A 227 5.18 5.63 21.29
C GLU A 227 5.60 6.62 22.37
N VAL A 228 4.72 7.55 22.73
CA VAL A 228 4.92 8.46 23.85
C VAL A 228 4.52 7.73 25.13
N THR A 229 5.51 7.33 25.93
CA THR A 229 5.28 6.66 27.22
C THR A 229 5.47 7.65 28.35
N LEU A 230 4.42 7.83 29.15
CA LEU A 230 4.45 8.60 30.37
C LEU A 230 4.91 7.69 31.51
N ASP A 231 6.09 8.00 32.05
CA ASP A 231 6.75 7.22 33.08
C ASP A 231 6.96 8.10 34.33
N PRO A 232 6.28 7.80 35.45
CA PRO A 232 6.45 8.53 36.71
C PRO A 232 7.89 8.52 37.24
N SER A 233 8.68 7.52 36.87
CA SER A 233 10.08 7.38 37.29
C SER A 233 11.07 8.12 36.36
N ALA A 234 10.63 8.52 35.17
CA ALA A 234 11.47 9.25 34.23
C ALA A 234 11.56 10.74 34.61
N THR A 235 12.76 11.32 34.45
CA THR A 235 12.99 12.76 34.62
C THR A 235 13.14 13.41 33.25
N GLY A 236 12.26 14.37 32.92
CA GLY A 236 12.32 15.11 31.66
C GLY A 236 11.77 14.33 30.45
N VAL A 237 12.36 14.56 29.28
CA VAL A 237 11.92 14.01 27.98
C VAL A 237 13.11 13.31 27.32
N CYS A 238 13.00 12.01 27.03
CA CYS A 238 14.08 11.22 26.41
C CYS A 238 13.55 10.37 25.24
N LEU A 239 14.22 10.44 24.09
CA LEU A 239 13.92 9.61 22.94
C LEU A 239 14.78 8.33 22.97
N GLU A 240 14.13 7.17 22.92
CA GLU A 240 14.76 5.86 22.98
C GLU A 240 14.40 5.02 21.75
N GLU A 241 15.27 4.06 21.42
CA GLU A 241 14.89 2.97 20.52
C GLU A 241 13.84 2.08 21.20
N PRO A 242 12.84 1.57 20.47
CA PRO A 242 11.93 0.61 21.03
C PRO A 242 12.73 -0.60 21.51
N TYR A 243 12.46 -1.05 22.74
CA TYR A 243 13.05 -2.27 23.26
C TYR A 243 12.61 -3.43 22.35
N VAL A 244 13.52 -3.87 21.48
CA VAL A 244 13.38 -5.12 20.76
C VAL A 244 13.77 -6.18 21.78
N GLU A 245 12.78 -6.84 22.40
CA GLU A 245 13.06 -8.19 22.90
C GLU A 245 13.65 -8.93 21.71
N ARG A 246 14.94 -9.28 21.80
CA ARG A 246 15.49 -10.31 20.93
C ARG A 246 14.67 -11.54 21.25
N SER A 247 13.59 -11.74 20.50
CA SER A 247 13.04 -13.07 20.38
C SER A 247 14.22 -13.90 19.91
N TRP A 248 14.67 -14.79 20.79
CA TRP A 248 15.48 -15.90 20.36
C TRP A 248 14.59 -16.64 19.38
N SER A 249 14.71 -16.27 18.11
CA SER A 249 14.26 -17.11 17.03
C SER A 249 15.15 -18.32 17.13
N THR A 250 14.66 -19.32 17.87
CA THR A 250 15.01 -20.70 17.61
C THR A 250 14.83 -20.87 16.11
N ARG A 251 15.96 -20.92 15.38
CA ARG A 251 15.99 -21.46 14.03
C ARG A 251 15.52 -22.91 14.14
N THR A 252 14.22 -23.14 14.05
CA THR A 252 13.71 -24.40 13.53
C THR A 252 13.60 -24.22 12.02
N SER A 253 14.76 -24.30 11.37
CA SER A 253 14.82 -24.76 10.00
C SER A 253 14.58 -26.27 10.02
N THR A 254 13.32 -26.65 10.06
CA THR A 254 12.88 -28.00 9.71
C THR A 254 11.67 -27.82 8.82
N GLU A 255 11.81 -28.24 7.57
CA GLU A 255 10.73 -28.42 6.63
C GLU A 255 9.69 -29.37 7.25
N GLU A 256 8.70 -28.83 7.96
CA GLU A 256 7.49 -29.59 8.26
C GLU A 256 6.59 -29.54 7.04
N THR A 257 6.83 -30.47 6.12
CA THR A 257 5.78 -30.93 5.21
C THR A 257 4.59 -31.39 6.06
N SER A 258 3.55 -30.56 6.10
CA SER A 258 2.32 -30.82 6.82
C SER A 258 1.65 -32.08 6.26
N TYR A 259 1.84 -33.22 6.94
CA TYR A 259 1.17 -34.50 6.68
C TYR A 259 -0.28 -34.52 7.20
N TRP A 260 -0.88 -33.35 7.41
CA TRP A 260 -2.27 -33.23 7.87
C TRP A 260 -3.25 -33.89 6.88
N TRP A 261 -2.92 -33.89 5.58
CA TRP A 261 -3.69 -34.60 4.56
C TRP A 261 -3.67 -36.13 4.73
N VAL A 262 -2.62 -36.72 5.33
CA VAL A 262 -2.53 -38.18 5.55
C VAL A 262 -3.53 -38.62 6.61
N LEU A 263 -3.78 -37.80 7.63
CA LEU A 263 -4.81 -38.06 8.65
C LEU A 263 -6.22 -38.02 8.05
N TRP A 264 -6.48 -37.10 7.11
CA TRP A 264 -7.74 -37.08 6.37
C TRP A 264 -7.93 -38.32 5.49
N VAL A 265 -6.87 -38.79 4.83
CA VAL A 265 -6.93 -40.01 4.00
C VAL A 265 -7.15 -41.26 4.88
N LEU A 266 -6.46 -41.39 6.00
CA LEU A 266 -6.66 -42.50 6.94
C LEU A 266 -8.07 -42.48 7.54
N GLY A 267 -8.60 -41.31 7.91
CA GLY A 267 -9.98 -41.17 8.37
C GLY A 267 -11.00 -41.60 7.32
N ALA A 268 -10.81 -41.22 6.05
CA ALA A 268 -11.69 -41.63 4.96
C ALA A 268 -11.68 -43.15 4.72
N ILE A 269 -10.52 -43.80 4.83
CA ILE A 269 -10.40 -45.26 4.67
C ILE A 269 -11.15 -45.99 5.80
N VAL A 270 -11.04 -45.52 7.04
CA VAL A 270 -11.74 -46.13 8.19
C VAL A 270 -13.26 -46.01 8.05
N VAL A 271 -13.75 -44.85 7.59
CA VAL A 271 -15.19 -44.64 7.36
C VAL A 271 -15.71 -45.54 6.23
N LEU A 272 -14.97 -45.66 5.13
CA LEU A 272 -15.33 -46.55 4.02
C LEU A 272 -15.32 -48.02 4.44
N TYR A 273 -14.34 -48.43 5.25
CA TYR A 273 -14.27 -49.78 5.79
C TYR A 273 -15.48 -50.09 6.70
N ALA A 274 -15.82 -49.16 7.61
CA ALA A 274 -16.98 -49.29 8.50
C ALA A 274 -18.33 -49.33 7.76
N LEU A 275 -18.44 -48.63 6.63
CA LEU A 275 -19.62 -48.68 5.75
C LEU A 275 -19.69 -49.96 4.90
N SER A 276 -18.55 -50.61 4.62
CA SER A 276 -18.49 -51.88 3.87
C SER A 276 -18.73 -53.13 4.72
N HIS A 277 -18.77 -53.00 6.05
CA HIS A 277 -19.00 -54.09 7.02
C HIS A 277 -20.30 -53.91 7.82
N ARG A 278 -21.23 -53.11 7.29
CA ARG A 278 -22.64 -53.07 7.68
C ARG A 278 -23.49 -53.60 6.54
#